data_AF-A0AAF0E2X8-F1
#
_entry.id   AF-A0AAF0E2X8-F1
#
_cell.length_a   1.000
_cell.length_b   1.000
_cell.length_c   1.000
_cell.angle_alpha   90.00
_cell.angle_beta   90.00
_cell.angle_gamma   90.00
#
_symmetry.space_group_name_H-M   'P 1'
#
loop_
_entity.id
_entity.type
_entity.pdbx_description
1 polymer ?
#
loop_
_entity_poly.entity_id
_entity_poly.type
_entity_poly.pdbx_seq_one_letter_code
_entity_poly.pdbx_strand_id
1 'polypeptide(L)'
;MRSQNELCMDLLAFEDMLLSSLASRTHEVHHAQMHAAAERIRSAIVESERLGTLAPTTRHLGARVGQRLQRLSHLLRAEQRETMLMRTTTQNELRELLQSSSLSLEVADAPQDKGDASLNAGRMRAWYLKNIGHPFPSRNTKKAILAETNAEAKDSSQCLQYNQAVLWFINMRRRSGWTTFLRSYAKGDKAMLLEIAWALQNEQGGTHESRQWSAGPKDVDGLGRRPRCAQAGVAAYTLRNLFPEASERFLSELRADWANIIERVKVGAKDRIGDWIHDILRLSESIPSSHSDLSSHPADSAWPF
;
A
#
# COMPACT_ATOMS: atom_id res chain seq x y z
N MET A 1 -40.83 33.00 27.41
CA MET A 1 -40.87 33.48 26.01
C MET A 1 -39.44 33.76 25.59
N ARG A 2 -38.97 33.21 24.45
CA ARG A 2 -37.65 33.56 23.93
C ARG A 2 -37.71 34.88 23.18
N SER A 3 -36.69 35.70 23.33
CA SER A 3 -36.58 36.95 22.57
C SER A 3 -36.23 36.66 21.10
N GLN A 4 -36.55 37.58 20.18
CA GLN A 4 -36.19 37.42 18.76
C GLN A 4 -34.68 37.29 18.55
N ASN A 5 -33.87 37.97 19.38
CA ASN A 5 -32.43 37.86 19.34
C ASN A 5 -31.95 36.45 19.71
N GLU A 6 -32.58 35.81 20.70
CA GLU A 6 -32.28 34.42 21.05
C GLU A 6 -32.58 33.46 19.89
N LEU A 7 -33.70 33.65 19.18
CA LEU A 7 -34.08 32.79 18.05
C LEU A 7 -33.12 32.94 16.86
N CYS A 8 -32.66 34.16 16.57
CA CYS A 8 -31.64 34.40 15.55
C CYS A 8 -30.29 33.77 15.93
N MET A 9 -29.86 33.89 17.20
CA MET A 9 -28.63 33.28 17.68
C MET A 9 -28.71 31.76 17.66
N ASP A 10 -29.84 31.17 18.02
CA ASP A 10 -30.08 29.73 17.94
C ASP A 10 -29.99 29.21 16.50
N LEU A 11 -30.55 29.96 15.53
CA LEU A 11 -30.48 29.61 14.10
C LEU A 11 -29.04 29.65 13.57
N LEU A 12 -28.26 30.66 13.95
CA LEU A 12 -26.85 30.77 13.56
C LEU A 12 -25.98 29.69 14.21
N ALA A 13 -26.18 29.44 15.51
CA ALA A 13 -25.48 28.38 16.22
C ALA A 13 -25.81 26.99 15.67
N PHE A 14 -27.05 26.78 15.23
CA PHE A 14 -27.45 25.55 14.55
C PHE A 14 -26.79 25.40 13.18
N GLU A 15 -26.70 26.48 12.39
CA GLU A 15 -26.00 26.48 11.11
C GLU A 15 -24.51 26.15 11.28
N ASP A 16 -23.84 26.76 12.26
CA ASP A 16 -22.42 26.53 12.55
C ASP A 16 -22.15 25.10 13.07
N MET A 17 -23.00 24.60 13.96
CA MET A 17 -22.93 23.22 14.47
C MET A 17 -23.10 22.20 13.33
N LEU A 18 -23.98 22.48 12.37
CA LEU A 18 -24.22 21.62 11.22
C LEU A 18 -23.03 21.61 10.23
N LEU A 19 -22.41 22.77 9.98
CA LEU A 19 -21.23 22.84 9.12
C LEU A 19 -20.02 22.17 9.78
N SER A 20 -19.85 22.36 11.10
CA SER A 20 -18.77 21.75 11.86
C SER A 20 -18.90 20.23 11.97
N SER A 21 -20.12 19.70 12.10
CA SER A 21 -20.37 18.26 12.13
C SER A 21 -20.19 17.60 10.76
N LEU A 22 -20.44 18.33 9.67
CA LEU A 22 -20.15 17.85 8.31
C LEU A 22 -18.64 17.85 8.01
N ALA A 23 -17.89 18.78 8.60
CA ALA A 23 -16.43 18.85 8.44
C ALA A 23 -15.67 17.84 9.30
N SER A 24 -16.27 17.36 10.40
CA SER A 24 -15.64 16.41 11.33
C SER A 24 -16.12 14.98 11.07
N ARG A 25 -15.19 14.02 11.03
CA ARG A 25 -15.46 12.58 10.79
C ARG A 25 -16.24 11.85 11.90
N THR A 26 -16.75 12.57 12.89
CA THR A 26 -17.37 12.04 14.12
C THR A 26 -18.90 12.15 14.04
N HIS A 27 -19.52 11.19 13.35
CA HIS A 27 -20.92 11.30 12.92
C HIS A 27 -22.00 11.00 14.00
N GLU A 28 -21.72 10.18 15.02
CA GLU A 28 -22.81 9.66 15.88
C GLU A 28 -23.23 10.60 17.02
N VAL A 29 -22.28 11.25 17.71
CA VAL A 29 -22.57 12.09 18.89
C VAL A 29 -23.23 13.42 18.48
N HIS A 30 -22.88 13.96 17.32
CA HIS A 30 -23.40 15.23 16.82
C HIS A 30 -24.84 15.11 16.29
N HIS A 31 -25.25 13.93 15.81
CA HIS A 31 -26.57 13.74 15.20
C HIS A 31 -27.73 13.94 16.20
N ALA A 32 -27.62 13.38 17.41
CA ALA A 32 -28.65 13.51 18.45
C ALA A 32 -28.77 14.97 18.94
N GLN A 33 -27.64 15.65 19.11
CA GLN A 33 -27.60 17.06 19.55
C GLN A 33 -28.17 17.99 18.48
N MET A 34 -27.83 17.76 17.21
CA MET A 34 -28.39 18.52 16.08
C MET A 34 -29.89 18.30 15.93
N HIS A 35 -30.38 17.06 16.06
CA HIS A 35 -31.82 16.78 16.01
C HIS A 35 -32.59 17.48 17.13
N ALA A 36 -32.06 17.45 18.36
CA ALA A 36 -32.64 18.16 19.50
C ALA A 36 -32.59 19.70 19.33
N ALA A 37 -31.57 20.24 18.67
CA ALA A 37 -31.49 21.67 18.33
C ALA A 37 -32.50 22.05 17.25
N ALA A 38 -32.63 21.25 16.19
CA ALA A 38 -33.58 21.46 15.10
C ALA A 38 -35.03 21.47 15.61
N GLU A 39 -35.42 20.50 16.44
CA GLU A 39 -36.78 20.44 16.99
C GLU A 39 -37.10 21.60 17.94
N ARG A 40 -36.12 22.06 18.73
CA ARG A 40 -36.26 23.26 19.56
C ARG A 40 -36.50 24.51 18.72
N ILE A 41 -35.69 24.71 17.67
CA ILE A 41 -35.82 25.86 16.77
C ILE A 41 -37.14 25.82 16.00
N ARG A 42 -37.52 24.64 15.48
CA ARG A 42 -38.79 24.43 14.78
C ARG A 42 -39.98 24.79 15.68
N SER A 43 -40.00 24.29 16.90
CA SER A 43 -41.08 24.57 17.86
C SER A 43 -41.14 26.05 18.23
N ALA A 44 -39.98 26.71 18.40
CA ALA A 44 -39.92 28.14 18.71
C ALA A 44 -40.37 29.04 17.53
N ILE A 45 -40.06 28.66 16.29
CA ILE A 45 -40.53 29.36 15.08
C ILE A 45 -42.04 29.22 14.96
N VAL A 46 -42.59 28.01 15.09
CA VAL A 46 -44.04 27.75 14.99
C VAL A 46 -44.82 28.54 16.06
N GLU A 47 -44.32 28.56 17.30
CA GLU A 47 -44.98 29.32 18.37
C GLU A 47 -44.89 30.84 18.14
N SER A 48 -43.74 31.35 17.67
CA SER A 48 -43.56 32.77 17.36
C SER A 48 -44.37 33.23 16.14
N GLU A 49 -44.59 32.32 15.19
CA GLU A 49 -45.45 32.56 14.03
C GLU A 49 -46.94 32.56 14.41
N ARG A 50 -47.38 31.63 15.27
CA ARG A 50 -48.74 31.58 15.82
C ARG A 50 -49.09 32.86 16.59
N LEU A 51 -48.11 33.40 17.33
CA LEU A 51 -48.27 34.63 18.11
C LEU A 51 -48.11 35.91 17.29
N GLY A 52 -47.76 35.81 15.99
CA GLY A 52 -47.55 36.97 15.12
C GLY A 52 -46.31 37.80 15.45
N THR A 53 -45.41 37.30 16.32
CA THR A 53 -44.23 38.02 16.81
C THR A 53 -42.98 37.72 16.00
N LEU A 54 -43.08 36.94 14.91
CA LEU A 54 -41.93 36.57 14.08
C LEU A 54 -41.51 37.71 13.13
N ALA A 55 -40.30 38.25 13.32
CA ALA A 55 -39.74 39.26 12.44
C ALA A 55 -39.50 38.73 11.01
N PRO A 56 -39.65 39.58 9.97
CA PRO A 56 -39.37 39.20 8.58
C PRO A 56 -37.92 38.73 8.34
N THR A 57 -36.96 39.25 9.11
CA THR A 57 -35.53 38.91 9.04
C THR A 57 -35.26 37.50 9.55
N THR A 58 -35.84 37.12 10.69
CA THR A 58 -35.76 35.77 11.25
C THR A 58 -36.43 34.74 10.34
N ARG A 59 -37.55 35.12 9.69
CA ARG A 59 -38.22 34.29 8.68
C ARG A 59 -37.32 34.03 7.46
N HIS A 60 -36.65 35.07 6.95
CA HIS A 60 -35.68 34.93 5.85
C HIS A 60 -34.49 34.05 6.22
N LEU A 61 -33.96 34.20 7.43
CA LEU A 61 -32.86 33.38 7.93
C LEU A 61 -33.27 31.90 8.02
N GLY A 62 -34.44 31.61 8.60
CA GLY A 62 -35.00 30.26 8.64
C GLY A 62 -35.20 29.65 7.25
N ALA A 63 -35.75 30.42 6.30
CA ALA A 63 -35.92 29.98 4.92
C ALA A 63 -34.57 29.68 4.24
N ARG A 64 -33.53 30.51 4.48
CA ARG A 64 -32.18 30.30 3.94
C ARG A 64 -31.53 29.03 4.49
N VAL A 65 -31.62 28.81 5.80
CA VAL A 65 -31.10 27.59 6.45
C VAL A 65 -31.84 26.37 5.92
N GLY A 66 -33.17 26.44 5.78
CA GLY A 66 -33.98 25.37 5.18
C GLY A 66 -33.58 25.05 3.74
N GLN A 67 -33.36 26.06 2.90
CA GLN A 67 -32.92 25.87 1.52
C GLN A 67 -31.53 25.22 1.45
N ARG A 68 -30.60 25.59 2.34
CA ARG A 68 -29.26 24.99 2.43
C ARG A 68 -29.33 23.52 2.86
N LEU A 69 -30.14 23.21 3.89
CA LEU A 69 -30.40 21.84 4.33
C LEU A 69 -30.96 20.97 3.20
N GLN A 70 -31.90 21.51 2.42
CA GLN A 70 -32.49 20.80 1.29
C GLN A 70 -31.46 20.49 0.20
N ARG A 71 -30.57 21.45 -0.11
CA ARG A 71 -29.45 21.24 -1.04
C ARG A 71 -28.47 20.17 -0.54
N LEU A 72 -28.08 20.23 0.72
CA LEU A 72 -27.19 19.24 1.34
C LEU A 72 -27.83 17.84 1.35
N SER A 73 -29.12 17.74 1.66
CA SER A 73 -29.86 16.48 1.60
C SER A 73 -29.88 15.90 0.18
N HIS A 74 -30.07 16.74 -0.84
CA HIS A 74 -30.02 16.29 -2.23
C HIS A 74 -28.63 15.78 -2.63
N LEU A 75 -27.56 16.49 -2.25
CA LEU A 75 -26.18 16.07 -2.52
C LEU A 75 -25.85 14.75 -1.82
N LEU A 76 -26.20 14.61 -0.55
CA LEU A 76 -25.95 13.39 0.22
C LEU A 76 -26.70 12.18 -0.36
N ARG A 77 -27.95 12.36 -0.81
CA ARG A 77 -28.70 11.31 -1.52
C ARG A 77 -28.11 10.99 -2.90
N ALA A 78 -27.48 11.94 -3.57
CA ALA A 78 -26.78 11.68 -4.83
C ALA A 78 -25.51 10.84 -4.58
N GLU A 79 -24.72 11.21 -3.59
CA GLU A 79 -23.52 10.46 -3.17
C GLU A 79 -23.87 9.03 -2.69
N GLN A 80 -24.93 8.89 -1.89
CA GLN A 80 -25.40 7.57 -1.45
C GLN A 80 -25.84 6.68 -2.63
N ARG A 81 -26.46 7.28 -3.66
CA ARG A 81 -26.80 6.53 -4.89
C ARG A 81 -25.56 6.12 -5.66
N GLU A 82 -24.59 7.01 -5.81
CA GLU A 82 -23.34 6.73 -6.50
C GLU A 82 -22.53 5.63 -5.81
N THR A 83 -22.39 5.70 -4.49
CA THR A 83 -21.71 4.67 -3.69
C THR A 83 -22.44 3.33 -3.75
N MET A 84 -23.77 3.33 -3.74
CA MET A 84 -24.56 2.12 -3.93
C MET A 84 -24.36 1.52 -5.32
N LEU A 85 -24.34 2.35 -6.38
CA LEU A 85 -24.06 1.90 -7.74
C LEU A 85 -22.63 1.34 -7.88
N MET A 86 -21.62 2.02 -7.35
CA MET A 86 -20.25 1.50 -7.35
C MET A 86 -20.16 0.17 -6.61
N ARG A 87 -20.86 0.03 -5.46
CA ARG A 87 -20.91 -1.21 -4.70
C ARG A 87 -21.59 -2.34 -5.47
N THR A 88 -22.71 -2.07 -6.16
CA THR A 88 -23.39 -3.11 -6.94
C THR A 88 -22.59 -3.49 -8.19
N THR A 89 -21.99 -2.52 -8.87
CA THR A 89 -21.10 -2.78 -10.01
C THR A 89 -19.90 -3.62 -9.60
N THR A 90 -19.16 -3.22 -8.56
CA THR A 90 -18.03 -4.00 -8.05
C THR A 90 -18.43 -5.40 -7.57
N GLN A 91 -19.59 -5.53 -6.92
CA GLN A 91 -20.11 -6.83 -6.50
C GLN A 91 -20.52 -7.72 -7.68
N ASN A 92 -21.05 -7.15 -8.76
CA ASN A 92 -21.38 -7.88 -9.97
C ASN A 92 -20.12 -8.31 -10.72
N GLU A 93 -19.13 -7.42 -10.88
CA GLU A 93 -17.83 -7.76 -11.47
C GLU A 93 -17.11 -8.87 -10.68
N LEU A 94 -17.12 -8.79 -9.34
CA LEU A 94 -16.59 -9.86 -8.49
C LEU A 94 -17.34 -11.17 -8.69
N ARG A 95 -18.67 -11.14 -8.84
CA ARG A 95 -19.46 -12.33 -9.10
C ARG A 95 -19.12 -12.93 -10.47
N GLU A 96 -18.95 -12.11 -11.50
CA GLU A 96 -18.53 -12.55 -12.84
C GLU A 96 -17.13 -13.16 -12.83
N LEU A 97 -16.18 -12.58 -12.08
CA LEU A 97 -14.84 -13.14 -11.91
C LEU A 97 -14.86 -14.49 -11.16
N LEU A 98 -15.69 -14.63 -10.15
CA LEU A 98 -15.83 -15.89 -9.41
C LEU A 98 -16.55 -16.97 -10.22
N GLN A 99 -17.55 -16.60 -11.03
CA GLN A 99 -18.28 -17.52 -11.91
C GLN A 99 -17.44 -17.98 -13.10
N SER A 100 -16.69 -17.08 -13.72
CA SER A 100 -15.70 -17.44 -14.75
C SER A 100 -14.58 -18.35 -14.20
N SER A 101 -14.23 -18.20 -12.92
CA SER A 101 -13.27 -19.09 -12.24
C SER A 101 -13.85 -20.48 -11.94
N SER A 102 -15.15 -20.60 -11.67
CA SER A 102 -15.79 -21.88 -11.32
C SER A 102 -16.14 -22.74 -12.53
N LEU A 103 -16.29 -22.16 -13.73
CA LEU A 103 -16.39 -22.91 -14.99
C LEU A 103 -15.06 -23.52 -15.47
N SER A 104 -13.92 -23.18 -14.84
CA SER A 104 -12.59 -23.69 -15.17
C SER A 104 -12.09 -24.82 -14.24
N LEU A 105 -12.98 -25.44 -13.47
CA LEU A 105 -12.63 -26.42 -12.41
C LEU A 105 -13.08 -27.87 -12.64
N GLU A 106 -13.48 -28.22 -13.85
CA GLU A 106 -13.71 -29.63 -14.23
C GLU A 106 -12.66 -30.02 -15.27
N VAL A 107 -11.50 -30.51 -14.79
CA VAL A 107 -10.62 -31.56 -15.35
C VAL A 107 -9.19 -31.41 -14.78
N ALA A 108 -8.76 -32.50 -14.11
CA ALA A 108 -7.39 -32.95 -13.84
C ALA A 108 -6.55 -32.32 -12.69
N ASP A 109 -6.41 -33.14 -11.64
CA ASP A 109 -5.18 -33.68 -11.05
C ASP A 109 -4.04 -32.75 -10.54
N ALA A 110 -3.66 -32.98 -9.27
CA ALA A 110 -2.48 -32.48 -8.53
C ALA A 110 -2.33 -30.95 -8.31
N PRO A 111 -1.66 -30.51 -7.23
CA PRO A 111 -1.45 -29.09 -6.92
C PRO A 111 -0.37 -28.53 -7.85
N GLN A 112 -0.74 -28.28 -9.11
CA GLN A 112 0.06 -27.44 -9.99
C GLN A 112 -0.18 -25.98 -9.64
N ASP A 113 0.92 -25.35 -9.25
CA ASP A 113 1.21 -23.92 -9.16
C ASP A 113 0.52 -23.10 -10.28
N LYS A 114 -0.74 -22.70 -10.06
CA LYS A 114 -1.55 -21.85 -10.97
C LYS A 114 -1.11 -20.37 -10.94
N GLY A 115 0.17 -20.08 -10.65
CA GLY A 115 0.73 -18.73 -10.55
C GLY A 115 1.38 -18.17 -11.83
N ASP A 116 1.68 -18.99 -12.84
CA ASP A 116 2.56 -18.58 -13.96
C ASP A 116 1.82 -18.45 -15.32
N ALA A 117 0.63 -17.86 -15.37
CA ALA A 117 -0.02 -17.45 -16.64
C ALA A 117 0.67 -16.22 -17.31
N SER A 118 2.00 -16.13 -17.31
CA SER A 118 2.72 -15.00 -17.92
C SER A 118 4.11 -15.37 -18.45
N LEU A 119 4.92 -16.10 -17.67
CA LEU A 119 6.25 -16.58 -18.06
C LEU A 119 6.57 -17.82 -17.23
N ASN A 120 7.11 -18.89 -17.82
CA ASN A 120 7.60 -20.06 -17.08
C ASN A 120 8.82 -19.67 -16.24
N ALA A 121 8.61 -19.24 -14.99
CA ALA A 121 9.65 -18.60 -14.18
C ALA A 121 10.15 -19.46 -13.00
N GLY A 122 9.60 -20.67 -12.83
CA GLY A 122 9.89 -21.54 -11.68
C GLY A 122 11.39 -21.75 -11.44
N ARG A 123 12.15 -22.11 -12.48
CA ARG A 123 13.61 -22.34 -12.37
C ARG A 123 14.38 -21.07 -12.05
N MET A 124 14.00 -19.93 -12.64
CA MET A 124 14.62 -18.63 -12.33
C MET A 124 14.34 -18.20 -10.88
N ARG A 125 13.12 -18.43 -10.39
CA ARG A 125 12.69 -18.17 -9.00
C ARG A 125 13.45 -19.05 -8.00
N ALA A 126 13.55 -20.34 -8.26
CA ALA A 126 14.32 -21.27 -7.44
C ALA A 126 15.81 -20.87 -7.36
N TRP A 127 16.41 -20.50 -8.50
CA TRP A 127 17.79 -20.02 -8.51
C TRP A 127 17.95 -18.72 -7.73
N TYR A 128 17.01 -17.78 -7.87
CA TYR A 128 17.02 -16.50 -7.16
C TYR A 128 17.00 -16.72 -5.65
N LEU A 129 16.10 -17.58 -5.15
CA LEU A 129 15.99 -17.90 -3.72
C LEU A 129 17.24 -18.59 -3.17
N LYS A 130 17.95 -19.39 -3.99
CA LYS A 130 19.24 -20.00 -3.62
C LYS A 130 20.39 -18.99 -3.55
N ASN A 131 20.25 -17.82 -4.17
CA ASN A 131 21.29 -16.82 -4.31
C ASN A 131 20.81 -15.41 -3.92
N ILE A 132 19.93 -15.32 -2.92
CA ILE A 132 19.22 -14.06 -2.62
C ILE A 132 20.15 -12.98 -2.05
N GLY A 133 21.30 -13.35 -1.47
CA GLY A 133 22.32 -12.41 -1.02
C GLY A 133 23.02 -11.71 -2.18
N HIS A 134 23.19 -12.41 -3.31
CA HIS A 134 23.74 -11.84 -4.54
C HIS A 134 23.05 -12.39 -5.80
N PRO A 135 21.84 -11.90 -6.14
CA PRO A 135 21.03 -12.44 -7.24
C PRO A 135 21.43 -11.86 -8.59
N PHE A 136 22.71 -12.01 -8.96
CA PHE A 136 23.28 -11.62 -10.24
C PHE A 136 23.90 -12.84 -10.94
N PRO A 137 23.08 -13.64 -11.64
CA PRO A 137 23.60 -14.80 -12.35
C PRO A 137 24.53 -14.35 -13.49
N SER A 138 25.63 -15.10 -13.67
CA SER A 138 26.55 -14.89 -14.80
C SER A 138 25.85 -15.13 -16.15
N ARG A 139 26.48 -14.73 -17.26
CA ARG A 139 25.94 -15.00 -18.59
C ARG A 139 25.71 -16.50 -18.83
N ASN A 140 26.66 -17.34 -18.39
CA ASN A 140 26.58 -18.79 -18.54
C ASN A 140 25.51 -19.39 -17.64
N THR A 141 25.43 -18.92 -16.39
CA THR A 141 24.38 -19.34 -15.44
C THR A 141 22.99 -19.00 -15.96
N LYS A 142 22.78 -17.81 -16.53
CA LYS A 142 21.51 -17.44 -17.17
C LYS A 142 21.14 -18.36 -18.32
N LYS A 143 22.12 -18.74 -19.16
CA LYS A 143 21.90 -19.69 -20.26
C LYS A 143 21.56 -21.09 -19.76
N ALA A 144 22.21 -21.56 -18.69
CA ALA A 144 21.93 -22.85 -18.08
C ALA A 144 20.51 -22.90 -17.51
N ILE A 145 20.12 -21.90 -16.71
CA ILE A 145 18.75 -21.77 -16.17
C ILE A 145 17.74 -21.73 -17.32
N LEU A 146 18.04 -20.99 -18.40
CA LEU A 146 17.16 -20.90 -19.56
C LEU A 146 16.99 -22.23 -20.28
N ALA A 147 18.08 -22.98 -20.47
CA ALA A 147 18.05 -24.30 -21.08
C ALA A 147 17.22 -25.28 -20.24
N GLU A 148 17.40 -25.28 -18.92
CA GLU A 148 16.59 -26.08 -17.99
C GLU A 148 15.11 -25.66 -18.03
N THR A 149 14.82 -24.35 -18.02
CA THR A 149 13.45 -23.82 -18.08
C THR A 149 12.75 -24.23 -19.38
N ASN A 150 13.45 -24.15 -20.50
CA ASN A 150 12.88 -24.48 -21.81
C ASN A 150 12.78 -25.99 -22.05
N ALA A 151 13.62 -26.80 -21.39
CA ALA A 151 13.50 -28.26 -21.45
C ALA A 151 12.22 -28.76 -20.76
N GLU A 152 11.70 -28.01 -19.79
CA GLU A 152 10.45 -28.32 -19.08
C GLU A 152 9.21 -27.69 -19.72
N ALA A 153 9.40 -26.84 -20.73
CA ALA A 153 8.30 -26.22 -21.45
C ALA A 153 7.58 -27.26 -22.30
N LYS A 154 6.27 -27.39 -22.10
CA LYS A 154 5.42 -28.30 -22.90
C LYS A 154 5.13 -27.72 -24.29
N ASP A 155 5.08 -26.38 -24.37
CA ASP A 155 4.77 -25.65 -25.60
C ASP A 155 5.88 -24.66 -25.97
N SER A 156 6.03 -24.44 -27.29
CA SER A 156 6.96 -23.43 -27.83
C SER A 156 6.66 -21.99 -27.34
N SER A 157 5.42 -21.71 -26.93
CA SER A 157 4.99 -20.44 -26.35
C SER A 157 5.49 -20.21 -24.92
N GLN A 158 5.87 -21.28 -24.21
CA GLN A 158 6.44 -21.22 -22.86
C GLN A 158 7.96 -21.16 -22.86
N CYS A 159 8.58 -21.42 -24.01
CA CYS A 159 10.02 -21.27 -24.19
C CYS A 159 10.42 -19.81 -24.04
N LEU A 160 11.35 -19.58 -23.13
CA LEU A 160 11.88 -18.27 -22.84
C LEU A 160 13.09 -17.96 -23.72
N GLN A 161 13.20 -16.69 -24.09
CA GLN A 161 14.38 -16.11 -24.70
C GLN A 161 15.32 -15.54 -23.64
N TYR A 162 16.61 -15.42 -24.00
CA TYR A 162 17.64 -14.89 -23.09
C TYR A 162 17.30 -13.50 -22.53
N ASN A 163 16.77 -12.60 -23.37
CA ASN A 163 16.39 -11.25 -22.95
C ASN A 163 15.23 -11.27 -21.93
N GLN A 164 14.29 -12.21 -22.06
CA GLN A 164 13.20 -12.37 -21.08
C GLN A 164 13.76 -12.80 -19.71
N ALA A 165 14.72 -13.72 -19.67
CA ALA A 165 15.38 -14.09 -18.42
C ALA A 165 16.18 -12.92 -17.81
N VAL A 166 16.89 -12.12 -18.62
CA VAL A 166 17.59 -10.91 -18.15
C VAL A 166 16.63 -9.92 -17.51
N LEU A 167 15.54 -9.59 -18.21
CA LEU A 167 14.52 -8.66 -17.73
C LEU A 167 13.80 -9.20 -16.49
N TRP A 168 13.58 -10.52 -16.43
CA TRP A 168 12.99 -11.17 -15.26
C TRP A 168 13.85 -10.94 -14.02
N PHE A 169 15.17 -11.20 -14.07
CA PHE A 169 16.06 -10.97 -12.92
C PHE A 169 16.15 -9.49 -12.52
N ILE A 170 16.13 -8.57 -13.48
CA ILE A 170 16.11 -7.12 -13.20
C ILE A 170 14.83 -6.74 -12.47
N ASN A 171 13.68 -7.15 -13.01
CA ASN A 171 12.38 -6.83 -12.43
C ASN A 171 12.19 -7.51 -11.08
N MET A 172 12.65 -8.75 -10.90
CA MET A 172 12.53 -9.48 -9.64
C MET A 172 13.33 -8.79 -8.52
N ARG A 173 14.57 -8.33 -8.77
CA ARG A 173 15.34 -7.55 -7.78
C ARG A 173 14.70 -6.21 -7.42
N ARG A 174 14.00 -5.59 -8.37
CA ARG A 174 13.30 -4.32 -8.13
C ARG A 174 12.01 -4.54 -7.33
N ARG A 175 11.17 -5.48 -7.77
CA ARG A 175 9.82 -5.72 -7.22
C ARG A 175 9.81 -6.51 -5.91
N SER A 176 10.83 -7.31 -5.65
CA SER A 176 10.98 -8.00 -4.35
C SER A 176 11.34 -7.04 -3.21
N GLY A 177 11.76 -5.80 -3.51
CA GLY A 177 12.30 -4.87 -2.51
C GLY A 177 13.79 -5.07 -2.24
N TRP A 178 14.45 -6.04 -2.89
CA TRP A 178 15.88 -6.31 -2.71
C TRP A 178 16.77 -5.07 -2.95
N THR A 179 16.45 -4.26 -3.96
CA THR A 179 17.23 -3.04 -4.27
C THR A 179 17.02 -1.93 -3.22
N THR A 180 15.85 -1.89 -2.60
CA THR A 180 15.55 -0.96 -1.50
C THR A 180 16.29 -1.41 -0.25
N PHE A 181 16.23 -2.71 0.08
CA PHE A 181 16.95 -3.30 1.19
C PHE A 181 18.47 -3.09 1.09
N LEU A 182 19.06 -3.27 -0.10
CA LEU A 182 20.46 -2.97 -0.37
C LEU A 182 20.82 -1.51 -0.01
N ARG A 183 19.94 -0.56 -0.31
CA ARG A 183 20.17 0.87 -0.03
C ARG A 183 19.99 1.18 1.46
N SER A 184 18.95 0.66 2.09
CA SER A 184 18.62 0.95 3.49
C SER A 184 19.61 0.31 4.48
N TYR A 185 19.97 -0.96 4.27
CA TYR A 185 20.73 -1.74 5.27
C TYR A 185 22.20 -1.94 4.90
N ALA A 186 22.53 -1.96 3.61
CA ALA A 186 23.88 -2.21 3.12
C ALA A 186 24.52 -0.99 2.41
N LYS A 187 23.86 0.18 2.45
CA LYS A 187 24.35 1.45 1.86
C LYS A 187 24.79 1.33 0.39
N GLY A 188 24.16 0.42 -0.37
CA GLY A 188 24.53 0.17 -1.77
C GLY A 188 25.65 -0.87 -1.98
N ASP A 189 26.29 -1.36 -0.91
CA ASP A 189 27.37 -2.35 -1.00
C ASP A 189 26.81 -3.78 -1.09
N LYS A 190 27.03 -4.41 -2.25
CA LYS A 190 26.58 -5.78 -2.53
C LYS A 190 27.33 -6.82 -1.71
N ALA A 191 28.59 -6.57 -1.35
CA ALA A 191 29.35 -7.47 -0.49
C ALA A 191 28.75 -7.46 0.92
N MET A 192 28.52 -6.26 1.48
CA MET A 192 27.84 -6.11 2.77
C MET A 192 26.47 -6.79 2.79
N LEU A 193 25.68 -6.68 1.73
CA LEU A 193 24.40 -7.37 1.65
C LEU A 193 24.53 -8.90 1.66
N LEU A 194 25.53 -9.44 0.95
CA LEU A 194 25.85 -10.85 1.00
C LEU A 194 26.25 -11.27 2.42
N GLU A 195 27.00 -10.44 3.14
CA GLU A 195 27.31 -10.67 4.56
C GLU A 195 26.05 -10.68 5.44
N ILE A 196 25.14 -9.72 5.27
CA ILE A 196 23.85 -9.69 5.98
C ILE A 196 23.03 -10.96 5.71
N ALA A 197 22.95 -11.38 4.45
CA ALA A 197 22.21 -12.59 4.05
C ALA A 197 22.80 -13.86 4.68
N TRP A 198 24.12 -13.98 4.74
CA TRP A 198 24.81 -15.08 5.41
C TRP A 198 24.59 -15.06 6.92
N ALA A 199 24.57 -13.87 7.54
CA ALA A 199 24.29 -13.75 8.97
C ALA A 199 22.86 -14.18 9.31
N LEU A 200 21.88 -13.74 8.51
CA LEU A 200 20.49 -14.18 8.61
C LEU A 200 20.33 -15.69 8.41
N GLN A 201 21.07 -16.27 7.46
CA GLN A 201 21.04 -17.70 7.20
C GLN A 201 21.58 -18.50 8.40
N ASN A 202 22.65 -18.02 9.04
CA ASN A 202 23.24 -18.69 10.19
C ASN A 202 22.38 -18.54 11.46
N GLU A 203 21.76 -17.38 11.67
CA GLU A 203 20.81 -17.16 12.76
C GLU A 203 19.58 -18.09 12.66
N GLN A 204 19.03 -18.27 11.45
CA GLN A 204 17.88 -19.17 11.25
C GLN A 204 18.26 -20.65 11.36
N GLY A 205 19.49 -21.03 10.98
CA GLY A 205 19.93 -22.43 10.96
C GLY A 205 19.14 -23.32 9.98
N GLY A 206 19.56 -24.57 9.81
CA GLY A 206 18.93 -25.56 8.91
C GLY A 206 19.53 -25.65 7.50
N THR A 207 18.83 -26.33 6.58
CA THR A 207 19.24 -26.48 5.17
C THR A 207 18.44 -25.52 4.26
N HIS A 208 18.81 -25.44 2.98
CA HIS A 208 18.01 -24.70 1.99
C HIS A 208 16.57 -25.20 1.92
N GLU A 209 16.35 -26.50 2.09
CA GLU A 209 15.04 -27.14 1.96
C GLU A 209 14.09 -26.72 3.08
N SER A 210 14.58 -26.58 4.32
CA SER A 210 13.76 -26.13 5.44
C SER A 210 13.42 -24.64 5.38
N ARG A 211 14.35 -23.80 4.91
CA ARG A 211 14.15 -22.34 4.81
C ARG A 211 13.50 -21.89 3.51
N GLN A 212 13.65 -22.68 2.45
CA GLN A 212 13.30 -22.36 1.06
C GLN A 212 14.07 -21.15 0.49
N TRP A 213 15.18 -20.76 1.10
CA TRP A 213 16.08 -19.70 0.61
C TRP A 213 17.51 -19.91 1.13
N SER A 214 18.49 -19.31 0.45
CA SER A 214 19.90 -19.30 0.85
C SER A 214 20.63 -18.05 0.34
N ALA A 215 21.64 -17.60 1.07
CA ALA A 215 22.42 -16.41 0.75
C ALA A 215 23.14 -16.52 -0.61
N GLY A 216 23.55 -17.74 -1.00
CA GLY A 216 24.35 -18.02 -2.19
C GLY A 216 25.81 -18.30 -1.85
N PRO A 217 26.68 -18.53 -2.84
CA PRO A 217 28.10 -18.80 -2.60
C PRO A 217 28.79 -17.62 -1.90
N LYS A 218 29.78 -17.91 -1.04
CA LYS A 218 30.59 -16.88 -0.35
C LYS A 218 31.56 -16.19 -1.31
N ASP A 219 32.12 -16.95 -2.24
CA ASP A 219 33.02 -16.46 -3.27
C ASP A 219 32.21 -16.17 -4.53
N VAL A 220 31.95 -14.89 -4.78
CA VAL A 220 31.23 -14.44 -5.98
C VAL A 220 32.15 -13.55 -6.81
N ASP A 221 32.34 -13.92 -8.07
CA ASP A 221 33.17 -13.17 -9.02
C ASP A 221 32.72 -11.70 -9.11
N GLY A 222 33.67 -10.78 -8.95
CA GLY A 222 33.45 -9.34 -9.07
C GLY A 222 33.10 -8.60 -7.77
N LEU A 223 32.95 -9.29 -6.64
CA LEU A 223 32.94 -8.64 -5.32
C LEU A 223 34.39 -8.50 -4.83
N GLY A 224 34.98 -7.33 -5.06
CA GLY A 224 36.40 -7.03 -4.77
C GLY A 224 36.79 -6.96 -3.28
N ARG A 225 35.99 -7.52 -2.37
CA ARG A 225 36.34 -7.64 -0.96
C ARG A 225 36.26 -9.11 -0.57
N ARG A 226 37.38 -9.65 -0.09
CA ARG A 226 37.32 -10.80 0.83
C ARG A 226 36.39 -10.39 1.98
N PRO A 227 35.48 -11.28 2.43
CA PRO A 227 34.72 -11.03 3.65
C PRO A 227 35.70 -10.62 4.75
N ARG A 228 35.40 -9.56 5.50
CA ARG A 228 36.34 -8.94 6.46
C ARG A 228 36.81 -9.92 7.57
N CYS A 229 36.23 -11.13 7.61
CA CYS A 229 36.36 -12.12 8.67
C CYS A 229 36.60 -13.56 8.16
N ALA A 230 37.45 -13.76 7.14
CA ALA A 230 37.89 -15.10 6.73
C ALA A 230 38.69 -15.88 7.82
N GLN A 231 38.81 -15.36 9.04
CA GLN A 231 39.60 -15.95 10.14
C GLN A 231 38.77 -16.34 11.38
N ALA A 232 37.48 -16.01 11.46
CA ALA A 232 36.67 -16.36 12.64
C ALA A 232 35.72 -17.52 12.31
N GLY A 233 35.79 -18.59 13.09
CA GLY A 233 34.97 -19.80 12.92
C GLY A 233 33.46 -19.55 12.93
N VAL A 234 32.72 -20.63 12.64
CA VAL A 234 31.26 -20.70 12.39
C VAL A 234 30.36 -19.94 13.39
N ALA A 235 30.86 -19.63 14.60
CA ALA A 235 30.15 -18.89 15.65
C ALA A 235 30.11 -17.35 15.47
N ALA A 236 30.84 -16.77 14.49
CA ALA A 236 31.09 -15.32 14.44
C ALA A 236 30.21 -14.51 13.49
N TYR A 237 29.18 -15.10 12.87
CA TYR A 237 28.47 -14.48 11.75
C TYR A 237 26.99 -14.29 12.04
N THR A 238 26.69 -13.41 13.00
CA THR A 238 25.33 -12.98 13.38
C THR A 238 25.13 -11.50 13.00
N LEU A 239 23.88 -11.06 12.88
CA LEU A 239 23.57 -9.66 12.57
C LEU A 239 24.13 -8.71 13.63
N ARG A 240 24.19 -9.17 14.88
CA ARG A 240 24.75 -8.40 15.99
C ARG A 240 26.25 -8.16 15.86
N ASN A 241 26.98 -9.08 15.21
CA ASN A 241 28.40 -8.89 14.94
C ASN A 241 28.63 -7.95 13.75
N LEU A 242 27.72 -7.93 12.77
CA LEU A 242 27.77 -6.99 11.64
C LEU A 242 27.34 -5.57 12.04
N PHE A 243 26.44 -5.46 13.02
CA PHE A 243 25.92 -4.19 13.53
C PHE A 243 25.99 -4.16 15.07
N PRO A 244 27.19 -4.03 15.67
CA PRO A 244 27.36 -4.07 17.13
C PRO A 244 26.67 -2.91 17.86
N GLU A 245 26.51 -1.77 17.19
CA GLU A 245 25.88 -0.56 17.75
C GLU A 245 24.41 -0.40 17.34
N ALA A 246 23.84 -1.37 16.62
CA ALA A 246 22.44 -1.26 16.20
C ALA A 246 21.45 -1.54 17.34
N SER A 247 20.34 -0.82 17.32
CA SER A 247 19.22 -1.08 18.23
C SER A 247 18.50 -2.38 17.88
N GLU A 248 17.90 -3.03 18.87
CA GLU A 248 17.07 -4.23 18.65
C GLU A 248 15.90 -3.95 17.70
N ARG A 249 15.37 -2.73 17.72
CA ARG A 249 14.33 -2.28 16.79
C ARG A 249 14.83 -2.32 15.34
N PHE A 250 16.02 -1.79 15.06
CA PHE A 250 16.62 -1.83 13.72
C PHE A 250 16.83 -3.27 13.24
N LEU A 251 17.33 -4.15 14.11
CA LEU A 251 17.53 -5.57 13.76
C LEU A 251 16.20 -6.30 13.52
N SER A 252 15.15 -5.95 14.27
CA SER A 252 13.80 -6.49 14.04
C SER A 252 13.21 -6.04 12.70
N GLU A 253 13.30 -4.75 12.39
CA GLU A 253 12.86 -4.18 11.11
C GLU A 253 13.62 -4.82 9.93
N LEU A 254 14.95 -4.97 10.05
CA LEU A 254 15.78 -5.65 9.05
C LEU A 254 15.31 -7.08 8.79
N ARG A 255 15.04 -7.86 9.86
CA ARG A 255 14.54 -9.24 9.72
C ARG A 255 13.16 -9.29 9.07
N ALA A 256 12.25 -8.38 9.44
CA ALA A 256 10.92 -8.29 8.87
C ALA A 256 10.98 -7.95 7.36
N ASP A 257 11.79 -6.96 6.99
CA ASP A 257 11.99 -6.58 5.60
C ASP A 257 12.65 -7.70 4.77
N TRP A 258 13.59 -8.44 5.37
CA TRP A 258 14.18 -9.61 4.72
C TRP A 258 13.15 -10.71 4.46
N ALA A 259 12.31 -11.03 5.44
CA ALA A 259 11.22 -12.00 5.29
C ALA A 259 10.24 -11.56 4.20
N ASN A 260 9.92 -10.26 4.14
CA ASN A 260 9.07 -9.70 3.09
C ASN A 260 9.67 -9.89 1.69
N ILE A 261 10.99 -9.74 1.51
CA ILE A 261 11.66 -9.99 0.22
C ILE A 261 11.49 -11.46 -0.18
N ILE A 262 11.74 -12.38 0.75
CA ILE A 262 11.63 -13.83 0.50
C ILE A 262 10.19 -14.19 0.10
N GLU A 263 9.19 -13.75 0.87
CA GLU A 263 7.78 -14.00 0.59
C GLU A 263 7.36 -13.42 -0.77
N ARG A 264 7.80 -12.21 -1.11
CA ARG A 264 7.54 -11.59 -2.43
C ARG A 264 8.15 -12.38 -3.58
N VAL A 265 9.29 -13.03 -3.38
CA VAL A 265 9.92 -13.89 -4.39
C VAL A 265 9.18 -15.22 -4.51
N LYS A 266 8.76 -15.83 -3.38
CA LYS A 266 8.03 -17.10 -3.35
C LYS A 266 6.67 -17.02 -4.03
N VAL A 267 5.85 -16.06 -3.61
CA VAL A 267 4.48 -15.88 -4.13
C VAL A 267 4.49 -15.35 -5.57
N GLY A 268 5.55 -14.62 -5.96
CA GLY A 268 5.65 -14.02 -7.28
C GLY A 268 4.91 -12.68 -7.37
N ALA A 269 5.45 -11.76 -8.17
CA ALA A 269 5.01 -10.37 -8.20
C ALA A 269 3.61 -10.13 -8.83
N LYS A 270 2.90 -11.17 -9.27
CA LYS A 270 1.61 -11.06 -9.98
C LYS A 270 0.41 -11.12 -9.02
N ASP A 271 0.56 -11.70 -7.84
CA ASP A 271 -0.56 -11.96 -6.92
C ASP A 271 -0.91 -10.78 -6.00
N ARG A 272 -0.26 -9.62 -6.16
CA ARG A 272 -0.50 -8.44 -5.30
C ARG A 272 -0.54 -7.13 -6.08
N ILE A 273 -1.60 -6.96 -6.87
CA ILE A 273 -2.05 -5.61 -7.26
C ILE A 273 -2.64 -4.97 -5.98
N GLY A 274 -1.87 -4.13 -5.30
CA GLY A 274 -2.33 -3.43 -4.08
C GLY A 274 -1.23 -2.94 -3.14
N ASP A 275 -0.05 -3.58 -3.13
CA ASP A 275 1.00 -3.26 -2.14
C ASP A 275 1.69 -1.90 -2.37
N TRP A 276 1.60 -1.32 -3.57
CA TRP A 276 2.10 0.04 -3.82
C TRP A 276 1.30 1.11 -3.05
N ILE A 277 0.07 0.81 -2.65
CA ILE A 277 -0.75 1.68 -1.80
C ILE A 277 -0.12 1.78 -0.41
N HIS A 278 0.40 0.69 0.13
CA HIS A 278 1.08 0.69 1.43
C HIS A 278 2.43 1.43 1.38
N ASP A 279 3.15 1.34 0.26
CA ASP A 279 4.37 2.11 0.05
C ASP A 279 4.07 3.62 -0.06
N ILE A 280 2.98 4.01 -0.74
CA ILE A 280 2.52 5.41 -0.79
C ILE A 280 2.04 5.90 0.58
N LEU A 281 1.30 5.09 1.33
CA LEU A 281 0.83 5.45 2.66
C LEU A 281 2.02 5.66 3.61
N ARG A 282 3.02 4.77 3.59
CA ARG A 282 4.26 4.94 4.36
C ARG A 282 5.06 6.16 3.94
N LEU A 283 5.13 6.44 2.64
CA LEU A 283 5.78 7.65 2.14
C LEU A 283 5.01 8.91 2.59
N SER A 284 3.68 8.88 2.63
CA SER A 284 2.85 9.99 3.09
C SER A 284 2.97 10.26 4.59
N GLU A 285 3.16 9.22 5.40
CA GLU A 285 3.44 9.34 6.84
C GLU A 285 4.83 9.92 7.13
N SER A 286 5.76 9.84 6.17
CA SER A 286 7.13 10.32 6.31
C SER A 286 7.35 11.77 5.88
N ILE A 287 6.32 12.48 5.40
CA ILE A 287 6.41 13.91 5.06
C ILE A 287 6.14 14.71 6.33
N PRO A 288 7.14 15.37 6.94
CA PRO A 288 6.87 16.30 8.04
C PRO A 288 6.10 17.50 7.48
N SER A 289 5.02 17.88 8.17
CA SER A 289 4.24 19.09 7.91
C SER A 289 5.13 20.32 8.06
N SER A 290 5.75 20.75 6.98
CA SER A 290 6.50 21.99 6.90
C SER A 290 6.19 22.63 5.57
N HIS A 291 5.12 23.43 5.54
CA HIS A 291 5.00 24.66 4.75
C HIS A 291 3.62 25.29 5.03
N SER A 292 3.52 25.95 6.18
CA SER A 292 2.86 27.25 6.23
C SER A 292 3.81 28.30 5.63
N ASP A 293 3.23 29.34 5.06
CA ASP A 293 3.85 30.51 4.40
C ASP A 293 4.25 30.32 2.94
N LEU A 294 3.35 30.76 2.06
CA LEU A 294 3.59 31.93 1.21
C LEU A 294 2.31 32.34 0.49
N SER A 295 1.61 33.32 1.06
CA SER A 295 0.68 34.20 0.34
C SER A 295 1.47 35.41 -0.17
N SER A 296 1.60 35.55 -1.49
CA SER A 296 1.60 36.84 -2.19
C SER A 296 1.65 36.62 -3.71
N HIS A 297 0.54 36.96 -4.36
CA HIS A 297 0.41 37.19 -5.80
C HIS A 297 1.27 38.40 -6.25
N PRO A 298 1.58 38.62 -7.56
CA PRO A 298 0.56 38.74 -8.59
C PRO A 298 0.90 38.19 -9.99
N ALA A 299 -0.09 38.37 -10.86
CA ALA A 299 -0.23 38.00 -12.26
C ALA A 299 0.88 38.51 -13.21
N ASP A 300 0.75 38.03 -14.45
CA ASP A 300 1.46 38.39 -15.68
C ASP A 300 2.81 37.70 -15.96
N SER A 301 2.78 36.73 -16.88
CA SER A 301 3.51 36.88 -18.15
C SER A 301 3.20 35.74 -19.12
N ALA A 302 2.99 36.16 -20.36
CA ALA A 302 2.74 35.37 -21.54
C ALA A 302 3.83 34.32 -21.81
N TRP A 303 3.40 33.15 -22.30
CA TRP A 303 4.27 32.22 -23.03
C TRP A 303 4.21 32.55 -24.53
N PRO A 304 5.34 32.81 -25.20
CA PRO A 304 5.42 32.75 -26.65
C PRO A 304 6.04 31.42 -27.12
N PHE A 305 5.48 30.94 -28.25
CA PHE A 305 5.87 29.81 -29.12
C PHE A 305 5.45 28.40 -28.68
#